data_AF-A0A2W4MHV6-F1
#
_entry.id   AF-A0A2W4MHV6-F1
#
_cell.length_a   1.000
_cell.length_b   1.000
_cell.length_c   1.000
_cell.angle_alpha   90.00
_cell.angle_beta   90.00
_cell.angle_gamma   90.00
#
_symmetry.space_group_name_H-M   'P 1'
#
loop_
_entity.id
_entity.type
_entity.pdbx_description
1 polymer ?
#
loop_
_entity_poly.entity_id
_entity_poly.type
_entity_poly.pdbx_seq_one_letter_code
_entity_poly.pdbx_strand_id
1 'polypeptide(L)'
;MAAARKNTTEDRTSERVVSRTYRAAIRIGEDFITLEETVTLPIDASDEEATQAVDLGWRIYQAQRAAIEGQIASVRESAGAPQPITVRDPEAPASDKQRNYIAALQEDLSWSSEQLAAYAREQNVDLVTMTKGQASTFIDGLKKLAEERTSYNGQPARQEQPQRQADGAPVNDKQLYALERLAQQHGLDLDAEVQRRYGALPHDLTAAQASALLREWQQRPAPGRRPVSESAL
;
A
#
# COMPACT_ATOMS: atom_id res chain seq x y z
N MET A 1 66.77 -27.10 26.91
CA MET A 1 66.04 -26.06 27.69
C MET A 1 64.83 -25.65 26.88
N ALA A 2 63.64 -26.01 27.34
CA ALA A 2 62.37 -25.72 26.67
C ALA A 2 61.82 -24.39 27.21
N ALA A 3 61.58 -23.41 26.33
CA ALA A 3 60.91 -22.17 26.68
C ALA A 3 59.46 -22.20 26.18
N ALA A 4 58.57 -21.94 27.12
CA ALA A 4 57.13 -22.17 27.07
C ALA A 4 56.41 -21.41 25.95
N ARG A 5 55.58 -22.13 25.19
CA ARG A 5 54.50 -21.54 24.39
C ARG A 5 53.45 -20.99 25.36
N LYS A 6 53.33 -19.67 25.46
CA LYS A 6 52.18 -19.04 26.10
C LYS A 6 50.98 -19.28 25.20
N ASN A 7 50.18 -20.30 25.54
CA ASN A 7 48.80 -20.39 25.08
C ASN A 7 48.06 -19.18 25.68
N THR A 8 47.88 -18.13 24.87
CA THR A 8 46.82 -17.15 25.13
C THR A 8 45.52 -17.87 24.78
N THR A 9 44.92 -18.46 25.81
CA THR A 9 43.55 -18.96 25.76
C THR A 9 42.66 -17.81 25.29
N GLU A 10 42.18 -17.91 24.05
CA GLU A 10 41.09 -17.09 23.55
C GLU A 10 39.91 -17.27 24.51
N ASP A 11 39.69 -16.27 25.36
CA ASP A 11 38.49 -16.18 26.15
C ASP A 11 37.36 -15.85 25.17
N ARG A 12 36.80 -16.90 24.56
CA ARG A 12 35.51 -16.87 23.86
C ARG A 12 34.41 -16.70 24.89
N THR A 13 34.48 -15.64 25.71
CA THR A 13 33.30 -15.11 26.36
C THR A 13 32.42 -14.65 25.22
N SER A 14 31.34 -15.38 24.97
CA SER A 14 30.30 -14.96 24.04
C SER A 14 29.93 -13.54 24.40
N GLU A 15 30.38 -12.58 23.57
CA GLU A 15 30.22 -11.15 23.80
C GLU A 15 28.71 -10.91 23.89
N ARG A 16 28.23 -10.75 25.12
CA ARG A 16 26.80 -10.64 25.38
C ARG A 16 26.40 -9.28 24.87
N VAL A 17 25.75 -9.23 23.72
CA VAL A 17 25.31 -7.98 23.11
C VAL A 17 23.83 -7.75 23.38
N VAL A 18 23.48 -6.49 23.60
CA VAL A 18 22.10 -5.99 23.69
C VAL A 18 21.82 -5.24 22.40
N SER A 19 20.75 -5.64 21.71
CA SER A 19 20.25 -4.90 20.54
C SER A 19 19.06 -4.05 20.97
N ARG A 20 19.13 -2.74 20.72
CA ARG A 20 18.01 -1.82 20.91
C ARG A 20 17.50 -1.37 19.54
N THR A 21 16.21 -1.61 19.30
CA THR A 21 15.53 -1.23 18.07
C THR A 21 14.69 0.01 18.31
N TYR A 22 14.99 1.09 17.59
CA TYR A 22 14.19 2.31 17.56
C TYR A 22 13.31 2.26 16.32
N ARG A 23 11.98 2.31 16.52
CA ARG A 23 11.00 2.40 15.44
C ARG A 23 10.32 3.75 15.45
N ALA A 24 10.34 4.44 14.31
CA ALA A 24 9.60 5.66 14.08
C ALA A 24 8.69 5.50 12.86
N ALA A 25 7.40 5.81 13.03
CA ALA A 25 6.46 5.91 11.91
C ALA A 25 6.38 7.37 11.45
N ILE A 26 6.82 7.63 10.22
CA ILE A 26 6.78 8.94 9.60
C ILE A 26 5.65 8.95 8.57
N ARG A 27 4.69 9.87 8.74
CA ARG A 27 3.63 10.09 7.74
C ARG A 27 4.13 11.06 6.68
N ILE A 28 4.12 10.65 5.43
CA ILE A 28 4.48 11.49 4.27
C ILE A 28 3.29 11.49 3.31
N GLY A 29 2.56 12.60 3.23
CA GLY A 29 1.31 12.65 2.47
C GLY A 29 0.24 11.72 3.06
N GLU A 30 -0.18 10.74 2.26
CA GLU A 30 -1.12 9.68 2.66
C GLU A 30 -0.42 8.38 3.09
N ASP A 31 0.89 8.26 2.85
CA ASP A 31 1.68 7.07 3.16
C ASP A 31 2.31 7.12 4.55
N PHE A 32 2.53 5.94 5.13
CA PHE A 32 3.30 5.76 6.36
C PHE A 32 4.59 5.00 6.05
N ILE A 33 5.72 5.62 6.34
CA ILE A 33 7.03 4.98 6.26
C ILE A 33 7.47 4.66 7.68
N THR A 34 7.84 3.40 7.93
CA THR A 34 8.43 2.99 9.20
C THR A 34 9.93 2.97 9.05
N LEU A 35 10.63 3.80 9.82
CA LEU A 35 12.07 3.73 9.99
C LEU A 35 12.37 2.81 11.18
N GLU A 36 13.16 1.78 10.93
CA GLU A 36 13.67 0.87 11.95
C GLU A 36 15.19 0.98 11.98
N GLU A 37 15.74 1.41 13.12
CA GLU A 37 17.17 1.44 13.36
C GLU A 37 17.49 0.50 14.51
N THR A 38 18.41 -0.43 14.29
CA THR A 38 18.86 -1.39 15.31
C THR A 38 20.31 -1.09 15.65
N VAL A 39 20.55 -0.74 16.92
CA VAL A 39 21.90 -0.54 17.45
C VAL A 39 22.23 -1.73 18.34
N THR A 40 23.33 -2.42 18.03
CA THR A 40 23.84 -3.56 18.80
C THR A 40 25.05 -3.12 19.59
N LEU A 41 24.97 -3.22 20.92
CA LEU A 41 26.03 -2.80 21.85
C LEU A 41 26.39 -3.94 22.80
N PRO A 42 27.61 -3.97 23.36
CA PRO A 42 27.95 -4.84 24.48
C PRO A 42 27.00 -4.63 25.68
N ILE A 43 26.78 -5.68 26.49
CA ILE A 43 25.91 -5.62 27.68
C ILE A 43 26.44 -4.66 28.76
N ASP A 44 27.74 -4.43 28.77
CA ASP A 44 28.45 -3.51 29.66
C ASP A 44 28.61 -2.11 29.04
N ALA A 45 28.06 -1.88 27.85
CA ALA A 45 28.06 -0.55 27.24
C ALA A 45 27.32 0.44 28.14
N SER A 46 27.98 1.55 28.41
CA SER A 46 27.43 2.66 29.15
C SER A 46 26.35 3.39 28.36
N ASP A 47 25.48 4.11 29.07
CA ASP A 47 24.46 4.97 28.44
C ASP A 47 25.09 6.06 27.54
N GLU A 48 26.32 6.48 27.86
CA GLU A 48 27.09 7.42 27.04
C GLU A 48 27.50 6.80 25.70
N GLU A 49 27.97 5.56 25.68
CA GLU A 49 28.32 4.84 24.44
C GLU A 49 27.08 4.56 23.59
N ALA A 50 25.94 4.25 24.22
CA ALA A 50 24.68 4.09 23.52
C ALA A 50 24.22 5.40 22.85
N THR A 51 24.38 6.53 23.55
CA THR A 51 24.05 7.85 23.01
C THR A 51 24.94 8.20 21.83
N GLN A 52 26.26 7.95 21.93
CA GLN A 52 27.20 8.20 20.84
C GLN A 52 26.91 7.37 19.59
N ALA A 53 26.52 6.10 19.76
CA ALA A 53 26.18 5.22 18.65
C ALA A 53 24.91 5.71 17.91
N VAL A 54 23.88 6.10 18.65
CA VAL A 54 22.65 6.69 18.08
C VAL A 54 22.94 8.01 17.38
N ASP A 55 23.73 8.89 18.00
CA ASP A 55 24.12 10.17 17.41
C ASP A 55 24.90 9.99 16.10
N LEU A 56 25.78 8.98 16.04
CA LEU A 56 26.51 8.64 14.83
C LEU A 56 25.56 8.13 13.73
N GLY A 57 24.65 7.22 14.08
CA GLY A 57 23.61 6.72 13.17
C GLY A 57 22.78 7.86 12.58
N TRP A 58 22.35 8.79 13.43
CA TRP A 58 21.58 9.97 13.01
C TRP A 58 22.35 10.87 12.04
N ARG A 59 23.65 11.10 12.28
CA ARG A 59 24.50 11.87 11.36
C ARG A 59 24.67 11.17 10.01
N ILE A 60 24.87 9.85 10.00
CA ILE A 60 24.99 9.06 8.76
C ILE A 60 23.68 9.15 7.98
N TYR A 61 22.54 8.99 8.65
CA TYR A 61 21.23 9.11 8.03
C TYR A 61 21.02 10.48 7.40
N GLN A 62 21.32 11.57 8.12
CA GLN A 62 21.21 12.93 7.56
C GLN A 62 22.10 13.14 6.34
N ALA A 63 23.34 12.65 6.38
CA ALA A 63 24.27 12.74 5.25
C ALA A 63 23.78 11.96 4.04
N GLN A 64 23.25 10.74 4.24
CA GLN A 64 22.67 9.92 3.19
C GLN A 64 21.42 10.58 2.58
N ARG A 65 20.53 11.12 3.42
CA ARG A 65 19.35 11.86 2.96
C ARG A 65 19.74 13.05 2.09
N ALA A 66 20.70 13.86 2.53
CA ALA A 66 21.19 15.01 1.77
C ALA A 66 21.83 14.58 0.43
N ALA A 67 22.57 13.48 0.43
CA ALA A 67 23.15 12.92 -0.80
C ALA A 67 22.08 12.43 -1.78
N ILE A 68 21.03 11.77 -1.30
CA ILE A 68 19.89 11.33 -2.12
C ILE A 68 19.11 12.52 -2.67
N GLU A 69 18.82 13.53 -1.85
CA GLU A 69 18.17 14.76 -2.31
C GLU A 69 19.00 15.46 -3.40
N GLY A 70 20.33 15.52 -3.23
CA GLY A 70 21.26 16.01 -4.24
C GLY A 70 21.27 15.18 -5.53
N GLN A 71 21.21 13.86 -5.42
CA GLN A 71 21.09 12.97 -6.59
C GLN A 71 19.75 13.17 -7.31
N ILE A 72 18.64 13.30 -6.59
CA ILE A 72 17.32 13.58 -7.19
C ILE A 72 17.33 14.93 -7.89
N ALA A 73 17.90 15.96 -7.26
CA ALA A 73 18.05 17.28 -7.87
C ALA A 73 18.90 17.22 -9.14
N SER A 74 20.03 16.51 -9.09
CA SER A 74 20.89 16.29 -10.25
C SER A 74 20.19 15.51 -11.35
N VAL A 75 19.42 14.46 -11.03
CA VAL A 75 18.62 13.72 -12.01
C VAL A 75 17.53 14.60 -12.61
N ARG A 76 16.85 15.44 -11.82
CA ARG A 76 15.85 16.39 -12.33
C ARG A 76 16.47 17.43 -13.26
N GLU A 77 17.66 17.93 -12.92
CA GLU A 77 18.41 18.87 -13.76
C GLU A 77 18.91 18.19 -15.05
N SER A 78 19.41 16.96 -14.94
CA SER A 78 19.92 16.16 -16.07
C SER A 78 18.81 15.63 -16.97
N ALA A 79 17.63 15.34 -16.42
CA ALA A 79 16.50 14.81 -17.17
C ALA A 79 15.91 15.84 -18.16
N GLY A 80 16.26 17.13 -18.01
CA GLY A 80 15.67 18.20 -18.79
C GLY A 80 14.15 18.29 -18.59
N ALA A 81 13.53 19.37 -19.07
CA ALA A 81 12.07 19.39 -19.17
C ALA A 81 11.63 18.24 -20.08
N PRO A 82 10.57 17.48 -19.75
CA PRO A 82 10.03 16.47 -20.65
C PRO A 82 9.75 17.16 -21.98
N GLN A 83 10.47 16.75 -23.03
CA GLN A 83 10.24 17.26 -24.37
C GLN A 83 8.79 16.94 -24.73
N PRO A 84 7.98 17.91 -25.17
CA PRO A 84 6.64 17.61 -25.64
C PRO A 84 6.74 16.54 -26.72
N ILE A 85 5.95 15.47 -26.58
CA ILE A 85 5.87 14.37 -27.54
C ILE A 85 5.52 15.00 -28.88
N THR A 86 6.52 15.20 -29.73
CA THR A 86 6.33 15.83 -31.04
C THR A 86 5.71 14.77 -31.92
N VAL A 87 4.39 14.84 -32.10
CA VAL A 87 3.65 14.02 -33.05
C VAL A 87 4.26 14.25 -34.41
N ARG A 88 4.94 13.23 -34.94
CA ARG A 88 5.58 13.28 -36.26
C ARG A 88 4.46 13.37 -37.30
N ASP A 89 4.31 14.57 -37.88
CA ASP A 89 3.29 14.94 -38.86
C ASP A 89 1.85 14.99 -38.29
N PRO A 90 1.47 16.11 -37.63
CA PRO A 90 0.20 16.24 -36.92
C PRO A 90 -1.01 16.39 -37.86
N GLU A 91 -0.80 16.75 -39.12
CA GLU A 91 -1.84 16.94 -40.14
C GLU A 91 -2.19 15.64 -40.88
N ALA A 92 -1.37 14.60 -40.73
CA ALA A 92 -1.66 13.30 -41.30
C ALA A 92 -2.95 12.70 -40.68
N PRO A 93 -3.71 11.89 -41.43
CA PRO A 93 -4.90 11.22 -40.89
C PRO A 93 -4.53 10.35 -39.69
N ALA A 94 -5.43 10.26 -38.72
CA ALA A 94 -5.23 9.47 -37.51
C ALA A 94 -4.82 8.03 -37.85
N SER A 95 -3.89 7.49 -37.05
CA SER A 95 -3.41 6.12 -37.21
C SER A 95 -4.46 5.11 -36.74
N ASP A 96 -4.50 3.93 -37.33
CA ASP A 96 -5.39 2.85 -36.88
C ASP A 96 -5.10 2.42 -35.44
N LYS A 97 -3.84 2.58 -34.98
CA LYS A 97 -3.49 2.41 -33.56
C LYS A 97 -4.22 3.40 -32.66
N GLN A 98 -4.36 4.65 -33.09
CA GLN A 98 -5.07 5.68 -32.32
C GLN A 98 -6.58 5.41 -32.31
N ARG A 99 -7.16 4.99 -33.45
CA ARG A 99 -8.56 4.57 -33.53
C ARG A 99 -8.88 3.38 -32.62
N ASN A 100 -8.04 2.35 -32.64
CA ASN A 100 -8.19 1.19 -31.77
C ASN A 100 -8.02 1.56 -30.29
N TYR A 101 -7.14 2.52 -29.99
CA TYR A 101 -6.95 3.00 -28.63
C TYR A 101 -8.14 3.80 -28.11
N ILE A 102 -8.77 4.63 -28.96
CA ILE A 102 -10.03 5.32 -28.63
C ILE A 102 -11.13 4.30 -28.35
N ALA A 103 -11.24 3.22 -29.14
CA ALA A 103 -12.21 2.15 -28.89
C ALA A 103 -11.96 1.43 -27.55
N ALA A 104 -10.69 1.14 -27.22
CA ALA A 104 -10.33 0.56 -25.93
C ALA A 104 -10.67 1.50 -24.76
N LEU A 105 -10.42 2.80 -24.89
CA LEU A 105 -10.80 3.80 -23.88
C LEU A 105 -12.32 3.95 -23.75
N GLN A 106 -13.06 3.83 -24.85
CA GLN A 106 -14.52 3.82 -24.80
C GLN A 106 -15.05 2.64 -23.97
N GLU A 107 -14.48 1.45 -24.15
CA GLU A 107 -14.83 0.26 -23.37
C GLU A 107 -14.49 0.43 -21.88
N ASP A 108 -13.29 0.93 -21.59
CA ASP A 108 -12.82 1.19 -20.22
C ASP A 108 -13.70 2.21 -19.47
N LEU A 109 -14.08 3.29 -20.14
CA LEU A 109 -15.00 4.30 -19.62
C LEU A 109 -16.46 3.82 -19.57
N SER A 110 -16.76 2.64 -20.15
CA SER A 110 -18.12 2.12 -20.35
C SER A 110 -19.03 3.13 -21.08
N TRP A 111 -18.48 3.86 -22.05
CA TRP A 111 -19.21 4.87 -22.81
C TRP A 111 -19.97 4.27 -23.98
N SER A 112 -21.20 4.74 -24.19
CA SER A 112 -21.93 4.45 -25.43
C SER A 112 -21.29 5.17 -26.61
N SER A 113 -21.52 4.66 -27.83
CA SER A 113 -21.08 5.32 -29.05
C SER A 113 -21.64 6.75 -29.19
N GLU A 114 -22.83 7.00 -28.64
CA GLU A 114 -23.46 8.32 -28.61
C GLU A 114 -22.75 9.28 -27.65
N GLN A 115 -22.32 8.80 -26.47
CA GLN A 115 -21.54 9.59 -25.51
C GLN A 115 -20.17 9.96 -26.07
N LEU A 116 -19.49 9.00 -26.71
CA LEU A 116 -18.22 9.28 -27.38
C LEU A 116 -18.38 10.30 -28.52
N ALA A 117 -19.44 10.18 -29.33
CA ALA A 117 -19.73 11.13 -30.41
C ALA A 117 -20.15 12.52 -29.89
N ALA A 118 -20.84 12.60 -28.74
CA ALA A 118 -21.14 13.86 -28.08
C ALA A 118 -19.86 14.55 -27.61
N TYR A 119 -18.97 13.82 -26.94
CA TYR A 119 -17.68 14.34 -26.48
C TYR A 119 -16.78 14.76 -27.65
N ALA A 120 -16.76 14.00 -28.74
CA ALA A 120 -16.03 14.37 -29.95
C ALA A 120 -16.55 15.68 -30.57
N ARG A 121 -17.88 15.87 -30.61
CA ARG A 121 -18.50 17.13 -31.08
C ARG A 121 -18.17 18.31 -30.17
N GLU A 122 -18.15 18.12 -28.85
CA GLU A 122 -17.75 19.16 -27.90
C GLU A 122 -16.30 19.61 -28.10
N GLN A 123 -15.41 18.67 -28.45
CA GLN A 123 -14.01 18.95 -28.77
C GLN A 123 -13.79 19.41 -30.23
N ASN A 124 -14.86 19.57 -31.03
CA ASN A 124 -14.81 19.86 -32.47
C ASN A 124 -13.95 18.86 -33.27
N VAL A 125 -13.95 17.58 -32.87
CA VAL A 125 -13.22 16.49 -33.52
C VAL A 125 -14.21 15.59 -34.26
N ASP A 126 -13.96 15.34 -35.54
CA ASP A 126 -14.65 14.30 -36.30
C ASP A 126 -13.91 12.96 -36.12
N LEU A 127 -14.58 11.96 -35.52
CA LEU A 127 -13.99 10.66 -35.23
C LEU A 127 -13.48 9.90 -36.47
N VAL A 128 -14.03 10.20 -37.65
CA VAL A 128 -13.70 9.52 -38.91
C VAL A 128 -12.55 10.21 -39.63
N THR A 129 -12.54 11.55 -39.65
CA THR A 129 -11.59 12.35 -40.44
C THR A 129 -10.49 13.03 -39.60
N MET A 130 -10.44 12.77 -38.29
CA MET A 130 -9.45 13.38 -37.39
C MET A 130 -8.01 13.13 -37.83
N THR A 131 -7.16 14.13 -37.60
CA THR A 131 -5.71 14.02 -37.79
C THR A 131 -5.02 13.34 -36.60
N LYS A 132 -3.76 12.93 -36.74
CA LYS A 132 -2.98 12.36 -35.62
C LYS A 132 -2.84 13.33 -34.46
N GLY A 133 -2.71 14.63 -34.74
CA GLY A 133 -2.69 15.67 -33.72
C GLY A 133 -4.01 15.73 -32.95
N GLN A 134 -5.13 15.79 -33.67
CA GLN A 134 -6.47 15.80 -33.09
C GLN A 134 -6.77 14.51 -32.30
N ALA A 135 -6.39 13.34 -32.83
CA ALA A 135 -6.54 12.06 -32.18
C ALA A 135 -5.74 11.97 -30.87
N SER A 136 -4.52 12.52 -30.85
CA SER A 136 -3.68 12.52 -29.64
C SER A 136 -4.28 13.40 -28.55
N THR A 137 -4.68 14.63 -28.89
CA THR A 137 -5.36 15.54 -27.97
C THR A 137 -6.67 14.95 -27.45
N PHE A 138 -7.44 14.28 -28.31
CA PHE A 138 -8.68 13.62 -27.94
C PHE A 138 -8.43 12.43 -26.98
N ILE A 139 -7.41 11.61 -27.25
CA ILE A 139 -6.98 10.51 -26.38
C ILE A 139 -6.54 11.04 -25.01
N ASP A 140 -5.78 12.12 -24.97
CA ASP A 140 -5.31 12.71 -23.71
C ASP A 140 -6.49 13.24 -22.87
N GLY A 141 -7.51 13.82 -23.52
CA GLY A 141 -8.76 14.20 -22.86
C GLY A 141 -9.53 13.00 -22.28
N LEU A 142 -9.63 11.91 -23.04
CA LEU A 142 -10.28 10.67 -22.58
C LEU A 142 -9.52 10.02 -21.41
N LYS A 143 -8.19 9.99 -21.46
CA LYS A 143 -7.36 9.48 -20.36
C LYS A 143 -7.56 10.29 -19.08
N LYS A 144 -7.57 11.61 -19.19
CA LYS A 144 -7.81 12.49 -18.05
C LYS A 144 -9.17 12.21 -17.40
N LEU A 145 -10.21 12.00 -18.21
CA LEU A 145 -11.54 11.62 -17.69
C LEU A 145 -11.53 10.23 -17.03
N ALA A 146 -10.79 9.26 -17.57
CA ALA A 146 -10.63 7.94 -16.96
C ALA A 146 -9.89 8.02 -15.62
N GLU A 147 -8.82 8.83 -15.55
CA GLU A 147 -8.07 9.10 -14.32
C GLU A 147 -8.90 9.83 -13.27
N GLU A 148 -9.67 10.85 -13.67
CA GLU A 148 -10.59 11.58 -12.79
C GLU A 148 -11.68 10.64 -12.26
N ARG A 149 -12.27 9.80 -13.12
CA ARG A 149 -13.29 8.84 -12.67
C ARG A 149 -12.72 7.78 -11.75
N THR A 150 -11.49 7.32 -11.99
CA THR A 150 -10.78 6.40 -11.09
C THR A 150 -10.45 7.09 -9.76
N SER A 151 -10.13 8.38 -9.79
CA SER A 151 -9.88 9.18 -8.59
C SER A 151 -11.17 9.44 -7.79
N TYR A 152 -12.30 9.64 -8.47
CA TYR A 152 -13.62 9.87 -7.85
C TYR A 152 -14.31 8.57 -7.41
N ASN A 153 -14.24 7.47 -8.18
CA ASN A 153 -14.73 6.15 -7.76
C ASN A 153 -13.76 5.45 -6.79
N GLY A 154 -12.49 5.85 -6.77
CA GLY A 154 -11.48 5.43 -5.80
C GLY A 154 -11.47 6.25 -4.51
N GLN A 155 -12.30 7.29 -4.40
CA GLN A 155 -12.54 8.02 -3.16
C GLN A 155 -13.79 7.48 -2.45
N PRO A 156 -13.67 6.84 -1.27
CA PRO A 156 -14.65 7.14 -0.25
C PRO A 156 -14.42 8.61 0.18
N ALA A 157 -15.52 9.35 0.32
CA ALA A 157 -15.53 10.66 0.95
C ALA A 157 -14.64 10.67 2.20
N ARG A 158 -13.58 11.48 2.18
CA ARG A 158 -12.79 11.79 3.38
C ARG A 158 -12.41 13.26 3.45
N GLN A 159 -13.43 14.09 3.26
CA GLN A 159 -13.57 15.26 4.10
C GLN A 159 -14.52 14.87 5.21
N GLU A 160 -14.00 14.43 6.35
CA GLU A 160 -14.74 14.58 7.61
C GLU A 160 -13.82 14.52 8.82
N GLN A 161 -14.05 15.53 9.64
CA GLN A 161 -13.51 15.80 10.96
C GLN A 161 -13.56 14.55 11.88
N PRO A 162 -12.78 14.53 12.97
CA PRO A 162 -12.86 13.47 13.96
C PRO A 162 -14.20 13.54 14.71
N GLN A 163 -15.22 12.88 14.17
CA GLN A 163 -16.46 12.59 14.88
C GLN A 163 -16.54 11.10 15.17
N ARG A 164 -16.57 10.84 16.49
CA ARG A 164 -16.89 9.60 17.18
C ARG A 164 -17.65 8.60 16.31
N GLN A 165 -17.03 7.43 16.12
CA GLN A 165 -17.67 6.22 15.62
C GLN A 165 -19.02 6.03 16.30
N ALA A 166 -20.08 6.03 15.50
CA ALA A 166 -21.38 5.55 15.92
C ALA A 166 -21.29 4.03 16.10
N ASP A 167 -21.11 3.59 17.34
CA ASP A 167 -21.14 2.18 17.80
C ASP A 167 -22.48 1.44 17.50
N GLY A 168 -23.43 2.08 16.81
CA GLY A 168 -24.80 1.59 16.60
C GLY A 168 -25.20 1.30 15.15
N ALA A 169 -24.29 1.35 14.18
CA ALA A 169 -24.66 0.99 12.80
C ALA A 169 -24.94 -0.52 12.69
N PRO A 170 -26.03 -0.97 12.04
CA PRO A 170 -26.33 -2.39 11.86
C PRO A 170 -25.27 -3.08 10.99
N VAL A 171 -25.14 -4.40 11.14
CA VAL A 171 -24.21 -5.24 10.39
C VAL A 171 -24.47 -5.13 8.89
N ASN A 172 -23.40 -5.04 8.11
CA ASN A 172 -23.48 -5.02 6.65
C ASN A 172 -23.61 -6.44 6.09
N ASP A 173 -24.40 -6.65 5.03
CA ASP A 173 -24.58 -7.95 4.35
C ASP A 173 -23.25 -8.62 3.99
N LYS A 174 -22.23 -7.84 3.60
CA LYS A 174 -20.89 -8.36 3.31
C LYS A 174 -20.19 -8.94 4.54
N GLN A 175 -20.41 -8.33 5.71
CA GLN A 175 -19.85 -8.80 6.98
C GLN A 175 -20.60 -10.05 7.45
N LEU A 176 -21.91 -10.11 7.25
CA LEU A 176 -22.73 -11.27 7.58
C LEU A 176 -22.33 -12.49 6.73
N TYR A 177 -22.18 -12.33 5.41
CA TYR A 177 -21.69 -13.40 4.53
C TYR A 177 -20.27 -13.86 4.90
N ALA A 178 -19.39 -12.94 5.30
CA ALA A 178 -18.05 -13.29 5.76
C ALA A 178 -18.06 -14.06 7.09
N LEU A 179 -18.97 -13.73 8.01
CA LEU A 179 -19.18 -14.45 9.27
C LEU A 179 -19.72 -15.85 9.03
N GLU A 180 -20.72 -16.01 8.17
CA GLU A 180 -21.26 -17.33 7.78
C GLU A 180 -20.18 -18.21 7.17
N ARG A 181 -19.38 -17.65 6.25
CA ARG A 181 -18.28 -18.38 5.63
C ARG A 181 -17.23 -18.83 6.65
N LEU A 182 -16.87 -17.97 7.61
CA LEU A 182 -15.91 -18.33 8.66
C LEU A 182 -16.51 -19.33 9.66
N ALA A 183 -17.78 -19.18 10.02
CA ALA A 183 -18.49 -20.16 10.86
C ALA A 183 -18.44 -21.55 10.22
N GLN A 184 -18.75 -21.64 8.92
CA GLN A 184 -18.69 -22.88 8.16
C GLN A 184 -17.28 -23.47 8.06
N GLN A 185 -16.25 -22.62 7.90
CA GLN A 185 -14.85 -23.06 7.88
C GLN A 185 -14.36 -23.59 9.22
N HIS A 186 -14.85 -23.04 10.33
CA HIS A 186 -14.46 -23.43 11.68
C HIS A 186 -15.38 -24.49 12.31
N GLY A 187 -16.44 -24.91 11.60
CA GLY A 187 -17.44 -25.84 12.12
C GLY A 187 -18.24 -25.27 13.30
N LEU A 188 -18.39 -23.94 13.35
CA LEU A 188 -19.12 -23.22 14.38
C LEU A 188 -20.54 -22.92 13.89
N ASP A 189 -21.50 -22.95 14.81
CA ASP A 189 -22.87 -22.49 14.58
C ASP A 189 -22.91 -20.98 14.86
N LEU A 190 -23.08 -20.19 13.79
CA LEU A 190 -23.07 -18.72 13.85
C LEU A 190 -24.19 -18.19 14.74
N ASP A 191 -25.41 -18.73 14.57
CA ASP A 191 -26.57 -18.32 15.34
C ASP A 191 -26.39 -18.62 16.83
N ALA A 192 -25.90 -19.82 17.16
CA ALA A 192 -25.66 -20.20 18.55
C ALA A 192 -24.58 -19.34 19.22
N GLU A 193 -23.50 -19.01 18.51
CA GLU A 193 -22.38 -18.23 19.07
C GLU A 193 -22.73 -16.73 19.19
N VAL A 194 -23.47 -16.17 18.23
CA VAL A 194 -23.97 -14.78 18.30
C VAL A 194 -25.02 -14.64 19.41
N GLN A 195 -25.94 -15.60 19.52
CA GLN A 195 -26.94 -15.63 20.59
C GLN A 195 -26.27 -15.79 21.96
N ARG A 196 -25.25 -16.64 22.09
CA ARG A 196 -24.51 -16.85 23.34
C ARG A 196 -23.74 -15.60 23.79
N ARG A 197 -23.14 -14.86 22.85
CA ARG A 197 -22.20 -13.78 23.14
C ARG A 197 -22.83 -12.40 23.19
N TYR A 198 -23.83 -12.16 22.35
CA TYR A 198 -24.48 -10.86 22.19
C TYR A 198 -25.99 -10.91 22.50
N GLY A 199 -26.58 -12.10 22.73
CA GLY A 199 -28.00 -12.24 23.03
C GLY A 199 -28.93 -11.86 21.87
N ALA A 200 -28.37 -11.80 20.65
CA ALA A 200 -29.04 -11.31 19.45
C ALA A 200 -28.91 -12.31 18.30
N LEU A 201 -29.67 -12.09 17.23
CA LEU A 201 -29.53 -12.84 15.99
C LEU A 201 -28.38 -12.25 15.14
N PRO A 202 -27.78 -13.03 14.21
CA PRO A 202 -26.70 -12.54 13.35
C PRO A 202 -27.03 -11.26 12.58
N HIS A 203 -28.31 -11.08 12.20
CA HIS A 203 -28.81 -9.90 11.49
C HIS A 203 -28.96 -8.65 12.38
N ASP A 204 -29.03 -8.82 13.70
CA ASP A 204 -29.19 -7.73 14.67
C ASP A 204 -27.85 -7.23 15.24
N LEU A 205 -26.74 -7.81 14.77
CA LEU A 205 -25.40 -7.39 15.15
C LEU A 205 -25.14 -5.96 14.68
N THR A 206 -24.33 -5.21 15.45
CA THR A 206 -23.76 -3.96 14.93
C THR A 206 -22.54 -4.25 14.06
N ALA A 207 -22.23 -3.34 13.14
CA ALA A 207 -21.04 -3.43 12.29
C ALA A 207 -19.74 -3.55 13.11
N ALA A 208 -19.71 -2.95 14.31
CA ALA A 208 -18.60 -3.05 15.25
C ALA A 208 -18.50 -4.47 15.86
N GLN A 209 -19.62 -5.05 16.30
CA GLN A 209 -19.67 -6.42 16.84
C GLN A 209 -19.31 -7.46 15.77
N ALA A 210 -19.84 -7.31 14.55
CA ALA A 210 -19.51 -8.19 13.43
C ALA A 210 -18.01 -8.11 13.06
N SER A 211 -17.43 -6.91 13.04
CA SER A 211 -16.00 -6.72 12.76
C SER A 211 -15.09 -7.25 13.88
N ALA A 212 -15.56 -7.27 15.12
CA ALA A 212 -14.84 -7.86 16.24
C ALA A 212 -14.81 -9.39 16.11
N LEU A 213 -15.96 -10.02 15.82
CA LEU A 213 -16.06 -11.46 15.57
C LEU A 213 -15.21 -11.91 14.38
N LEU A 214 -15.27 -11.18 13.25
CA LEU A 214 -14.48 -11.49 12.06
C LEU A 214 -12.98 -11.51 12.37
N ARG A 215 -12.46 -10.51 13.09
CA ARG A 215 -11.05 -10.44 13.47
C ARG A 215 -10.64 -11.59 14.40
N GLU A 216 -11.48 -11.92 15.36
CA GLU A 216 -11.22 -13.02 16.29
C GLU A 216 -11.19 -14.38 15.59
N TRP A 217 -12.12 -14.64 14.68
CA TRP A 217 -12.19 -15.92 13.97
C TRP A 217 -11.12 -16.05 12.89
N GLN A 218 -10.75 -14.95 12.23
CA GLN A 218 -9.59 -14.94 11.32
C GLN A 218 -8.26 -15.19 12.04
N GLN A 219 -8.14 -14.76 13.30
CA GLN A 219 -6.94 -15.00 14.11
C GLN A 219 -6.94 -16.38 14.79
N ARG A 220 -8.09 -17.06 14.86
CA ARG A 220 -8.16 -18.43 15.35
C ARG A 220 -7.57 -19.37 14.28
N PRO A 221 -6.55 -20.19 14.60
CA PRO A 221 -6.13 -21.24 13.69
C PRO A 221 -7.28 -22.25 13.55
N ALA A 222 -7.63 -22.58 12.29
CA ALA A 222 -8.66 -23.58 12.01
C ALA A 222 -8.35 -24.89 12.74
N PRO A 223 -9.34 -25.54 13.39
CA PRO A 223 -9.14 -26.81 14.06
C PRO A 223 -8.93 -27.90 13.01
N GLY A 224 -7.68 -28.10 12.59
CA GLY A 224 -7.33 -29.02 11.52
C GLY A 224 -5.92 -28.87 10.97
N ARG A 225 -5.27 -27.71 11.17
CA ARG A 225 -3.85 -27.54 10.83
C ARG A 225 -2.99 -27.83 12.05
N ARG A 226 -2.71 -29.11 12.30
CA ARG A 226 -1.60 -29.50 13.18
C ARG A 226 -0.34 -28.82 12.66
N PRO A 227 0.39 -28.02 13.46
CA PRO A 227 1.79 -27.76 13.14
C PRO A 227 2.48 -29.12 13.20
N VAL A 228 3.06 -29.54 12.07
CA VAL A 228 3.97 -30.67 12.07
C VAL A 228 5.20 -30.17 12.83
N SER A 229 5.24 -30.44 14.13
CA SER A 229 6.46 -30.32 14.90
C SER A 229 7.42 -31.35 14.34
N GLU A 230 8.29 -30.91 13.44
CA GLU A 230 9.42 -31.69 12.95
C GLU A 230 10.41 -31.81 14.11
N SER A 231 10.15 -32.79 14.99
CA SER A 231 11.16 -33.44 15.80
C SER A 231 11.72 -34.58 14.96
N ALA A 232 12.91 -34.41 14.38
CA ALA A 232 13.84 -35.50 14.06
C ALA A 232 15.14 -34.95 13.44
N LEU A 233 16.18 -34.82 14.26
CA LEU A 233 17.52 -35.46 14.15
C LEU A 233 18.61 -34.58 14.77
#